data_AF-A0A956LHQ8-F1
#
_entry.id   AF-A0A956LHQ8-F1
#
_cell.length_a   1.000
_cell.length_b   1.000
_cell.length_c   1.000
_cell.angle_alpha   90.00
_cell.angle_beta   90.00
_cell.angle_gamma   90.00
#
_symmetry.space_group_name_H-M   'P 1'
#
loop_
_entity.id
_entity.type
_entity.pdbx_description
1 polymer ?
#
loop_
_entity_poly.entity_id
_entity_poly.type
_entity_poly.pdbx_seq_one_letter_code
_entity_poly.pdbx_strand_id
1 'polypeptide(L)'
;MTSLGCSQGDDASSVADSSDGESGASTDDSSDSQASTSAGTGDGSVGESASSSGGDESETDATTTGEPLSCAELPGPWHLGYSIPRADSPPGDPQAGLDALLQEDYVSCGIPWEMFALMRPFLGSFAGGPELDWREGKNAQVPVGWNVLEMQDGSEIVAPNCFNCHSAEFNGELVLGLGRHDADFTTDLFTLMQLVPQLPPLNDAGDAFNKFLERFSVVGPDSSMLTVGTNPAVEYALILVSHRNPYTLEWSEEPLQELPPDLHVPADPPPWWRAKKKASHFANGMSRGDHRGTMILASSLCTDSAAEASQIVGYFDDVQAYLESIEPPNYPLPVDEALAAEGAALFECHCQGCHGSYDTDDPEAEEYPNMLIPLEVIGTDPVFAANAAGDLNYLQEWFEESYFGTVTELATDDPFPGYVAPPLDAVWASAPYFHNGSV
;
A
#
# COMPACT_ATOMS: atom_id res chain seq x y z
N MET A 1 55.86 16.52 18.18
CA MET A 1 56.65 16.58 19.43
C MET A 1 56.11 15.52 20.38
N THR A 2 56.93 15.03 21.33
CA THR A 2 56.60 14.32 22.59
C THR A 2 55.20 13.66 22.67
N SER A 3 54.99 12.35 22.45
CA SER A 3 55.54 11.16 23.15
C SER A 3 55.06 10.99 24.60
N LEU A 4 54.26 9.94 24.87
CA LEU A 4 54.18 9.10 26.10
C LEU A 4 52.87 8.24 26.03
N GLY A 5 52.85 6.93 26.25
CA GLY A 5 53.95 5.94 26.27
C GLY A 5 53.69 4.68 27.11
N CYS A 6 53.55 3.52 26.44
CA CYS A 6 53.66 2.14 26.98
C CYS A 6 52.54 1.67 27.96
N SER A 7 52.35 0.37 28.25
CA SER A 7 53.11 -0.86 27.90
C SER A 7 52.21 -2.09 27.66
N GLN A 8 52.73 -3.10 26.95
CA GLN A 8 52.15 -4.46 26.86
C GLN A 8 52.36 -5.30 28.14
N GLY A 9 51.71 -6.46 28.19
CA GLY A 9 52.02 -7.59 29.07
C GLY A 9 51.47 -8.89 28.44
N ASP A 10 52.35 -9.87 28.25
CA ASP A 10 52.08 -11.11 27.50
C ASP A 10 51.76 -12.33 28.42
N ASP A 11 51.67 -13.51 27.79
CA ASP A 11 51.79 -14.88 28.32
C ASP A 11 50.57 -15.61 28.97
N ALA A 12 49.81 -16.25 28.07
CA ALA A 12 49.83 -17.71 27.85
C ALA A 12 49.05 -18.72 28.76
N SER A 13 48.71 -19.85 28.09
CA SER A 13 48.28 -21.17 28.62
C SER A 13 46.84 -21.31 29.17
N SER A 14 46.12 -22.43 29.00
CA SER A 14 46.29 -23.60 28.10
C SER A 14 45.10 -24.59 28.23
N VAL A 15 44.78 -25.35 27.16
CA VAL A 15 44.15 -26.71 27.18
C VAL A 15 42.69 -26.74 27.74
N ALA A 16 41.66 -27.07 26.94
CA ALA A 16 41.12 -28.41 26.61
C ALA A 16 40.70 -29.24 27.86
N ASP A 17 39.75 -30.18 27.84
CA ASP A 17 39.09 -30.94 26.77
C ASP A 17 37.76 -31.54 27.32
N SER A 18 36.84 -32.03 26.46
CA SER A 18 35.78 -33.04 26.78
C SER A 18 34.70 -32.67 27.85
N SER A 19 33.52 -33.31 27.99
CA SER A 19 32.67 -34.17 27.13
C SER A 19 31.35 -34.50 27.88
N ASP A 20 30.26 -34.79 27.14
CA ASP A 20 29.14 -35.72 27.45
C ASP A 20 28.27 -35.55 28.73
N GLY A 21 27.06 -36.17 28.71
CA GLY A 21 26.15 -36.35 29.86
C GLY A 21 24.96 -35.38 29.89
N GLU A 22 23.83 -35.57 29.20
CA GLU A 22 22.90 -36.72 29.11
C GLU A 22 21.89 -36.85 30.29
N SER A 23 20.59 -36.76 29.96
CA SER A 23 19.40 -37.22 30.71
C SER A 23 18.94 -36.47 31.98
N GLY A 24 17.62 -36.47 32.22
CA GLY A 24 16.99 -36.00 33.47
C GLY A 24 15.50 -35.63 33.32
N ALA A 25 14.59 -36.58 33.58
CA ALA A 25 13.13 -36.34 33.51
C ALA A 25 12.37 -36.95 34.71
N SER A 26 11.58 -36.12 35.40
CA SER A 26 10.62 -36.43 36.48
C SER A 26 9.91 -35.11 36.88
N THR A 27 8.63 -34.82 36.59
CA THR A 27 7.32 -35.41 37.00
C THR A 27 6.72 -34.76 38.28
N ASP A 28 5.38 -34.66 38.29
CA ASP A 28 4.49 -34.46 39.46
C ASP A 28 4.56 -33.07 40.17
N ASP A 29 3.53 -32.45 40.78
CA ASP A 29 2.05 -32.56 40.85
C ASP A 29 1.53 -31.13 41.28
N SER A 30 0.26 -30.74 41.52
CA SER A 30 -1.07 -31.38 41.60
C SER A 30 -2.20 -30.33 41.43
N SER A 31 -3.37 -30.79 40.93
CA SER A 31 -4.76 -30.29 41.15
C SER A 31 -5.14 -28.82 40.82
N ASP A 32 -6.42 -28.43 40.62
CA ASP A 32 -7.69 -29.17 40.76
C ASP A 32 -8.78 -28.76 39.73
N SER A 33 -9.82 -29.58 39.70
CA SER A 33 -11.12 -29.55 39.03
C SER A 33 -12.03 -28.34 39.41
N GLN A 34 -13.20 -28.07 38.83
CA GLN A 34 -14.23 -28.95 38.23
C GLN A 34 -14.99 -28.32 37.04
N ALA A 35 -15.59 -29.18 36.22
CA ALA A 35 -16.71 -28.86 35.33
C ALA A 35 -17.90 -29.77 35.64
N SER A 36 -19.13 -29.31 35.40
CA SER A 36 -20.29 -30.21 35.31
C SER A 36 -21.35 -29.67 34.36
N THR A 37 -21.87 -30.57 33.52
CA THR A 37 -22.94 -30.31 32.55
C THR A 37 -24.23 -30.99 33.00
N SER A 38 -25.37 -30.57 32.45
CA SER A 38 -26.45 -31.52 32.15
C SER A 38 -27.37 -30.95 31.06
N ALA A 39 -27.94 -31.84 30.26
CA ALA A 39 -29.01 -31.55 29.31
C ALA A 39 -30.19 -32.51 29.61
N GLY A 40 -31.42 -32.08 29.32
CA GLY A 40 -32.62 -32.88 29.54
C GLY A 40 -33.70 -32.52 28.52
N THR A 41 -34.20 -33.53 27.80
CA THR A 41 -35.25 -33.39 26.79
C THR A 41 -36.64 -33.66 27.39
N GLY A 42 -37.66 -32.99 26.85
CA GLY A 42 -39.06 -33.24 27.17
C GLY A 42 -39.98 -32.72 26.08
N ASP A 43 -40.85 -33.59 25.55
CA ASP A 43 -41.89 -33.26 24.57
C ASP A 43 -43.22 -32.94 25.29
N GLY A 44 -44.09 -32.14 24.67
CA GLY A 44 -45.35 -31.68 25.26
C GLY A 44 -46.11 -30.67 24.39
N SER A 45 -47.13 -31.15 23.69
CA SER A 45 -48.01 -30.34 22.82
C SER A 45 -49.29 -29.87 23.52
N VAL A 46 -50.10 -29.08 22.79
CA VAL A 46 -51.48 -28.60 23.07
C VAL A 46 -51.60 -27.36 23.98
N GLY A 47 -52.25 -26.30 23.47
CA GLY A 47 -52.70 -25.17 24.31
C GLY A 47 -53.09 -23.86 23.61
N GLU A 48 -54.01 -23.85 22.65
CA GLU A 48 -54.67 -22.58 22.25
C GLU A 48 -55.62 -22.08 23.34
N SER A 49 -55.42 -20.86 23.85
CA SER A 49 -56.44 -20.11 24.57
C SER A 49 -56.23 -18.60 24.48
N ALA A 50 -57.02 -17.93 23.65
CA ALA A 50 -57.06 -16.47 23.61
C ALA A 50 -57.71 -15.92 24.90
N SER A 51 -57.18 -14.81 25.41
CA SER A 51 -57.83 -13.99 26.45
C SER A 51 -57.60 -12.52 26.17
N SER A 52 -58.67 -11.80 25.82
CA SER A 52 -58.64 -10.35 25.62
C SER A 52 -58.67 -9.60 26.95
N SER A 53 -57.78 -8.62 27.11
CA SER A 53 -57.94 -7.53 28.09
C SER A 53 -57.52 -6.22 27.43
N GLY A 54 -58.50 -5.39 27.05
CA GLY A 54 -58.23 -4.06 26.53
C GLY A 54 -57.75 -3.10 27.62
N GLY A 55 -56.91 -2.14 27.23
CA GLY A 55 -56.51 -0.96 28.00
C GLY A 55 -56.47 0.23 27.06
N ASP A 56 -56.83 1.42 27.55
CA ASP A 56 -57.23 2.56 26.73
C ASP A 56 -56.24 2.96 25.61
N GLU A 57 -56.80 3.21 24.43
CA GLU A 57 -56.16 4.04 23.39
C GLU A 57 -56.20 5.51 23.86
N SER A 58 -55.11 6.00 24.45
CA SER A 58 -54.91 7.44 24.62
C SER A 58 -54.16 7.98 23.40
N GLU A 59 -54.90 8.42 22.38
CA GLU A 59 -54.34 9.17 21.24
C GLU A 59 -53.70 10.48 21.75
N THR A 60 -52.39 10.45 22.01
CA THR A 60 -51.61 11.68 22.15
C THR A 60 -51.29 12.19 20.77
N ASP A 61 -52.07 13.16 20.32
CA ASP A 61 -51.93 13.88 19.05
C ASP A 61 -50.62 14.71 19.05
N ALA A 62 -49.50 14.01 18.91
CA ALA A 62 -48.16 14.58 18.82
C ALA A 62 -47.92 15.00 17.37
N THR A 63 -48.50 16.15 16.99
CA THR A 63 -48.38 16.70 15.63
C THR A 63 -46.93 17.13 15.35
N THR A 64 -46.09 16.18 14.92
CA THR A 64 -44.71 16.43 14.51
C THR A 64 -44.70 17.12 13.15
N THR A 65 -44.97 18.44 13.14
CA THR A 65 -44.86 19.30 11.96
C THR A 65 -43.40 19.67 11.64
N GLY A 66 -42.51 18.69 11.73
CA GLY A 66 -41.21 18.74 11.07
C GLY A 66 -41.38 18.24 9.66
N GLU A 67 -40.73 18.87 8.70
CA GLU A 67 -40.40 18.19 7.44
C GLU A 67 -39.51 16.98 7.78
N PRO A 68 -39.62 15.84 7.08
CA PRO A 68 -38.75 14.71 7.35
C PRO A 68 -37.31 15.17 7.16
N LEU A 69 -36.46 14.94 8.17
CA LEU A 69 -35.05 15.31 8.12
C LEU A 69 -34.44 14.78 6.82
N SER A 70 -33.72 15.64 6.11
CA SER A 70 -32.97 15.21 4.95
C SER A 70 -31.93 14.19 5.37
N CYS A 71 -31.54 13.30 4.45
CA CYS A 71 -30.65 12.20 4.80
C CYS A 71 -29.25 12.65 5.28
N ALA A 72 -28.81 13.85 4.87
CA ALA A 72 -27.62 14.51 5.38
C ALA A 72 -27.72 14.97 6.86
N GLU A 73 -28.93 15.15 7.40
CA GLU A 73 -29.18 15.55 8.79
C GLU A 73 -29.30 14.35 9.76
N LEU A 74 -29.20 13.12 9.26
CA LEU A 74 -29.28 11.91 10.08
C LEU A 74 -27.92 11.53 10.68
N PRO A 75 -27.85 11.08 11.94
CA PRO A 75 -26.60 10.70 12.60
C PRO A 75 -26.06 9.35 12.07
N GLY A 76 -25.33 9.39 10.95
CA GLY A 76 -24.57 8.24 10.41
C GLY A 76 -23.13 8.12 10.93
N PRO A 77 -22.42 7.02 10.58
CA PRO A 77 -21.09 6.69 11.10
C PRO A 77 -20.00 7.72 10.78
N TRP A 78 -20.18 8.55 9.74
CA TRP A 78 -19.29 9.66 9.39
C TRP A 78 -19.12 10.70 10.52
N HIS A 79 -20.06 10.79 11.48
CA HIS A 79 -19.92 11.64 12.67
C HIS A 79 -18.85 11.15 13.66
N LEU A 80 -18.33 9.94 13.48
CA LEU A 80 -17.19 9.37 14.22
C LEU A 80 -15.89 9.43 13.42
N GLY A 81 -15.96 9.89 12.16
CA GLY A 81 -14.80 10.05 11.29
C GLY A 81 -14.12 11.42 11.43
N TYR A 82 -12.99 11.57 10.75
CA TYR A 82 -12.26 12.82 10.61
C TYR A 82 -12.04 13.15 9.13
N SER A 83 -12.44 14.35 8.72
CA SER A 83 -12.18 14.86 7.37
C SER A 83 -10.73 15.31 7.26
N ILE A 84 -9.90 14.57 6.51
CA ILE A 84 -8.52 14.98 6.22
C ILE A 84 -8.58 16.11 5.18
N PRO A 85 -8.03 17.31 5.46
CA PRO A 85 -8.02 18.41 4.49
C PRO A 85 -7.15 18.07 3.28
N ARG A 86 -7.71 18.16 2.06
CA ARG A 86 -6.92 18.10 0.81
C ARG A 86 -6.13 19.39 0.64
N ALA A 87 -4.84 19.27 0.33
CA ALA A 87 -4.01 20.38 -0.13
C ALA A 87 -4.12 20.54 -1.65
N ASP A 88 -3.87 21.75 -2.16
CA ASP A 88 -3.73 21.99 -3.59
C ASP A 88 -2.45 21.33 -4.10
N SER A 89 -2.56 20.46 -5.11
CA SER A 89 -1.41 19.86 -5.78
C SER A 89 -0.60 20.89 -6.57
N PRO A 90 0.73 20.71 -6.69
CA PRO A 90 1.56 21.60 -7.49
C PRO A 90 1.23 21.49 -8.99
N PRO A 91 1.45 22.56 -9.78
CA PRO A 91 1.13 22.57 -11.20
C PRO A 91 2.19 21.83 -12.04
N GLY A 92 1.75 20.87 -12.86
CA GLY A 92 2.57 20.16 -13.85
C GLY A 92 1.83 19.91 -15.17
N ASP A 93 2.50 19.27 -16.13
CA ASP A 93 1.97 18.84 -17.43
C ASP A 93 1.63 17.33 -17.41
N PRO A 94 0.34 16.95 -17.51
CA PRO A 94 -0.08 15.55 -17.50
C PRO A 94 0.54 14.65 -18.58
N GLN A 95 0.94 15.20 -19.74
CA GLN A 95 1.62 14.39 -20.76
C GLN A 95 3.08 14.14 -20.36
N ALA A 96 3.77 15.16 -19.84
CA ALA A 96 5.13 14.99 -19.32
C ALA A 96 5.18 13.99 -18.15
N GLY A 97 4.13 13.91 -17.32
CA GLY A 97 4.01 12.93 -16.25
C GLY A 97 3.86 11.49 -16.74
N LEU A 98 3.04 11.25 -17.77
CA LEU A 98 2.94 9.95 -18.43
C LEU A 98 4.25 9.57 -19.13
N ASP A 99 4.88 10.53 -19.80
CA ASP A 99 6.17 10.33 -20.46
C ASP A 99 7.25 9.97 -19.42
N ALA A 100 7.30 10.66 -18.28
CA ALA A 100 8.24 10.40 -17.19
C ALA A 100 8.08 8.97 -16.61
N LEU A 101 6.85 8.53 -16.32
CA LEU A 101 6.59 7.17 -15.84
C LEU A 101 7.08 6.08 -16.81
N LEU A 102 7.14 6.37 -18.11
CA LEU A 102 7.47 5.40 -19.17
C LEU A 102 8.87 5.57 -19.78
N GLN A 103 9.64 6.59 -19.40
CA GLN A 103 10.91 6.93 -20.05
C GLN A 103 12.02 7.40 -19.08
N GLU A 104 11.70 7.96 -17.92
CA GLU A 104 12.69 8.53 -16.99
C GLU A 104 13.22 7.50 -15.97
N ASP A 105 14.31 7.87 -15.30
CA ASP A 105 15.23 7.00 -14.55
C ASP A 105 14.97 6.92 -13.04
N TYR A 106 13.77 7.28 -12.57
CA TYR A 106 13.41 7.27 -11.15
C TYR A 106 13.55 5.91 -10.44
N VAL A 107 13.78 4.83 -11.18
CA VAL A 107 14.35 3.59 -10.64
C VAL A 107 15.70 3.37 -11.33
N SER A 108 16.75 3.97 -10.76
CA SER A 108 18.11 4.09 -11.33
C SER A 108 18.92 2.78 -11.36
N CYS A 109 18.28 1.62 -11.23
CA CYS A 109 18.91 0.29 -11.23
C CYS A 109 17.97 -0.80 -11.76
N GLY A 110 18.52 -1.80 -12.45
CA GLY A 110 17.73 -2.76 -13.22
C GLY A 110 18.57 -3.84 -13.91
N ILE A 111 17.92 -4.63 -14.77
CA ILE A 111 18.52 -5.78 -15.45
C ILE A 111 19.19 -5.34 -16.75
N PRO A 112 20.44 -5.72 -17.09
CA PRO A 112 21.08 -5.28 -18.33
C PRO A 112 20.26 -5.70 -19.55
N TRP A 113 20.13 -4.84 -20.55
CA TRP A 113 19.27 -5.05 -21.73
C TRP A 113 19.50 -6.42 -22.39
N GLU A 114 20.76 -6.80 -22.61
CA GLU A 114 21.16 -8.09 -23.22
C GLU A 114 20.82 -9.33 -22.35
N MET A 115 20.48 -9.14 -21.07
CA MET A 115 20.08 -10.18 -20.13
C MET A 115 18.56 -10.24 -19.90
N PHE A 116 17.83 -9.14 -20.07
CA PHE A 116 16.40 -9.07 -19.74
C PHE A 116 15.56 -10.13 -20.45
N ALA A 117 15.78 -10.35 -21.76
CA ALA A 117 15.05 -11.37 -22.53
C ALA A 117 15.32 -12.83 -22.05
N LEU A 118 16.46 -13.07 -21.41
CA LEU A 118 16.80 -14.37 -20.80
C LEU A 118 16.21 -14.51 -19.39
N MET A 119 16.09 -13.40 -18.64
CA MET A 119 15.58 -13.39 -17.27
C MET A 119 14.06 -13.28 -17.16
N ARG A 120 13.37 -12.59 -18.10
CA ARG A 120 11.91 -12.39 -18.12
C ARG A 120 11.08 -13.66 -17.83
N PRO A 121 11.40 -14.85 -18.37
CA PRO A 121 10.64 -16.08 -18.06
C PRO A 121 10.75 -16.57 -16.61
N PHE A 122 11.77 -16.14 -15.87
CA PHE A 122 12.00 -16.51 -14.47
C PHE A 122 11.40 -15.50 -13.49
N LEU A 123 11.30 -14.23 -13.88
CA LEU A 123 10.70 -13.15 -13.07
C LEU A 123 9.17 -13.27 -12.90
N GLY A 124 8.52 -14.22 -13.57
CA GLY A 124 7.11 -14.54 -13.35
C GLY A 124 6.16 -13.37 -13.61
N SER A 125 5.26 -13.11 -12.66
CA SER A 125 4.28 -12.02 -12.68
C SER A 125 4.95 -10.64 -12.85
N PHE A 126 6.12 -10.44 -12.23
CA PHE A 126 6.84 -9.17 -12.15
C PHE A 126 7.38 -8.68 -13.51
N ALA A 127 7.63 -9.58 -14.47
CA ALA A 127 7.96 -9.23 -15.86
C ALA A 127 6.88 -9.68 -16.87
N GLY A 128 5.67 -9.93 -16.37
CA GLY A 128 4.45 -10.10 -17.16
C GLY A 128 3.81 -8.77 -17.56
N GLY A 129 2.58 -8.84 -18.06
CA GLY A 129 1.84 -7.70 -18.62
C GLY A 129 2.16 -7.42 -20.10
N PRO A 130 1.30 -6.64 -20.78
CA PRO A 130 1.45 -6.32 -22.20
C PRO A 130 2.55 -5.29 -22.48
N GLU A 131 3.03 -5.28 -23.73
CA GLU A 131 3.85 -4.22 -24.30
C GLU A 131 2.96 -3.08 -24.83
N LEU A 132 3.48 -1.84 -24.90
CA LEU A 132 2.74 -0.68 -25.40
C LEU A 132 3.10 -0.37 -26.86
N ASP A 133 2.17 -0.64 -27.79
CA ASP A 133 2.30 -0.45 -29.25
C ASP A 133 2.80 0.94 -29.71
N TRP A 134 2.66 1.97 -28.86
CA TRP A 134 3.01 3.35 -29.15
C TRP A 134 4.32 3.84 -28.52
N ARG A 135 5.00 3.03 -27.68
CA ARG A 135 6.38 3.31 -27.27
C ARG A 135 7.32 3.09 -28.45
N GLU A 136 8.42 3.84 -28.51
CA GLU A 136 9.43 3.70 -29.56
C GLU A 136 10.68 2.91 -29.10
N GLY A 137 11.52 2.51 -30.06
CA GLY A 137 12.84 1.93 -29.81
C GLY A 137 12.83 0.61 -29.03
N LYS A 138 13.59 0.55 -27.94
CA LYS A 138 13.64 -0.62 -27.04
C LYS A 138 12.53 -0.62 -25.98
N ASN A 139 12.00 0.55 -25.64
CA ASN A 139 10.84 0.69 -24.76
C ASN A 139 9.56 0.05 -25.34
N ALA A 140 9.50 -0.13 -26.66
CA ALA A 140 8.49 -0.93 -27.37
C ALA A 140 8.57 -2.46 -27.16
N GLN A 141 9.65 -2.97 -26.56
CA GLN A 141 9.98 -4.41 -26.50
C GLN A 141 9.99 -4.99 -25.07
N VAL A 142 9.52 -4.20 -24.11
CA VAL A 142 9.41 -4.56 -22.68
C VAL A 142 7.99 -4.27 -22.18
N PRO A 143 7.49 -4.97 -21.15
CA PRO A 143 6.14 -4.72 -20.63
C PRO A 143 5.96 -3.26 -20.19
N VAL A 144 4.71 -2.82 -20.11
CA VAL A 144 4.32 -1.50 -19.57
C VAL A 144 4.97 -1.19 -18.22
N GLY A 145 5.16 -2.21 -17.36
CA GLY A 145 5.84 -2.11 -16.07
C GLY A 145 7.35 -1.83 -16.11
N TRP A 146 7.98 -1.68 -17.28
CA TRP A 146 9.44 -1.61 -17.39
C TRP A 146 9.91 -0.50 -18.34
N ASN A 147 10.99 0.20 -17.95
CA ASN A 147 11.66 1.22 -18.75
C ASN A 147 13.05 0.73 -19.16
N VAL A 148 13.42 0.93 -20.43
CA VAL A 148 14.79 0.75 -20.93
C VAL A 148 15.49 2.09 -20.87
N LEU A 149 16.59 2.14 -20.12
CA LEU A 149 17.33 3.36 -19.76
C LEU A 149 18.78 3.25 -20.26
N GLU A 150 19.35 4.35 -20.78
CA GLU A 150 20.75 4.46 -21.20
C GLU A 150 21.60 5.05 -20.06
N MET A 151 22.65 4.34 -19.64
CA MET A 151 23.58 4.73 -18.59
C MET A 151 24.66 5.70 -19.11
N GLN A 152 25.48 6.28 -18.22
CA GLN A 152 26.45 7.32 -18.59
C GLN A 152 27.56 6.84 -19.55
N ASP A 153 27.92 5.55 -19.49
CA ASP A 153 28.84 4.90 -20.42
C ASP A 153 28.21 4.40 -21.74
N GLY A 154 26.88 4.56 -21.91
CA GLY A 154 26.12 4.08 -23.06
C GLY A 154 25.78 2.59 -23.02
N SER A 155 25.93 1.92 -21.87
CA SER A 155 25.29 0.63 -21.61
C SER A 155 23.83 0.82 -21.15
N GLU A 156 23.01 -0.22 -21.23
CA GLU A 156 21.55 -0.08 -21.07
C GLU A 156 20.99 -1.07 -20.04
N ILE A 157 20.08 -0.59 -19.20
CA ILE A 157 19.32 -1.40 -18.23
C ILE A 157 17.83 -1.41 -18.56
N VAL A 158 17.13 -2.39 -18.02
CA VAL A 158 15.68 -2.52 -18.00
C VAL A 158 15.25 -2.48 -16.54
N ALA A 159 14.72 -1.33 -16.12
CA ALA A 159 14.33 -1.04 -14.74
C ALA A 159 12.80 -1.12 -14.57
N PRO A 160 12.30 -1.58 -13.40
CA PRO A 160 10.87 -1.60 -13.13
C PRO A 160 10.33 -0.19 -12.87
N ASN A 161 9.11 0.10 -13.33
CA ASN A 161 8.40 1.36 -13.12
C ASN A 161 7.10 1.15 -12.31
N CYS A 162 6.33 2.22 -12.09
CA CYS A 162 5.10 2.19 -11.28
C CYS A 162 3.99 1.27 -11.82
N PHE A 163 3.96 1.03 -13.13
CA PHE A 163 2.92 0.24 -13.78
C PHE A 163 3.03 -1.27 -13.50
N ASN A 164 4.09 -1.74 -12.82
CA ASN A 164 4.10 -3.09 -12.23
C ASN A 164 2.98 -3.31 -11.20
N CYS A 165 2.57 -2.25 -10.50
CA CYS A 165 1.51 -2.30 -9.48
C CYS A 165 0.27 -1.48 -9.86
N HIS A 166 0.45 -0.44 -10.68
CA HIS A 166 -0.61 0.49 -11.10
C HIS A 166 -0.96 0.39 -12.60
N SER A 167 -0.83 -0.80 -13.21
CA SER A 167 -1.56 -1.11 -14.44
C SER A 167 -2.12 -2.52 -14.41
N ALA A 168 -3.28 -2.72 -15.01
CA ALA A 168 -3.93 -4.03 -15.14
C ALA A 168 -4.70 -4.12 -16.46
N GLU A 169 -4.91 -5.33 -16.94
CA GLU A 169 -5.87 -5.57 -18.03
C GLU A 169 -7.29 -5.70 -17.46
N PHE A 170 -8.25 -5.02 -18.08
CA PHE A 170 -9.67 -5.14 -17.77
C PHE A 170 -10.45 -5.35 -19.07
N ASN A 171 -11.32 -6.37 -19.12
CA ASN A 171 -11.98 -6.83 -20.35
C ASN A 171 -11.04 -7.16 -21.55
N GLY A 172 -9.73 -7.30 -21.32
CA GLY A 172 -8.71 -7.49 -22.36
C GLY A 172 -8.15 -6.20 -22.96
N GLU A 173 -8.41 -5.04 -22.33
CA GLU A 173 -7.78 -3.76 -22.63
C GLU A 173 -6.90 -3.34 -21.44
N LEU A 174 -5.69 -2.82 -21.70
CA LEU A 174 -4.80 -2.34 -20.65
C LEU A 174 -5.29 -0.99 -20.11
N VAL A 175 -5.48 -0.90 -18.80
CA VAL A 175 -5.83 0.34 -18.10
C VAL A 175 -4.62 0.83 -17.29
N LEU A 176 -4.03 1.94 -17.74
CA LEU A 176 -3.01 2.65 -16.98
C LEU A 176 -3.64 3.31 -15.76
N GLY A 177 -2.99 3.17 -14.61
CA GLY A 177 -3.50 3.65 -13.32
C GLY A 177 -4.48 2.70 -12.62
N LEU A 178 -4.80 1.52 -13.17
CA LEU A 178 -5.61 0.51 -12.46
C LEU A 178 -4.73 -0.43 -11.60
N GLY A 179 -5.19 -0.76 -10.41
CA GLY A 179 -4.52 -1.67 -9.48
C GLY A 179 -4.33 -3.08 -10.03
N ARG A 180 -3.12 -3.62 -9.88
CA ARG A 180 -2.73 -4.91 -10.47
C ARG A 180 -3.15 -6.14 -9.65
N HIS A 181 -4.43 -6.48 -9.78
CA HIS A 181 -5.07 -7.62 -9.11
C HIS A 181 -4.66 -9.02 -9.62
N ASP A 182 -3.95 -9.15 -10.75
CA ASP A 182 -3.47 -10.45 -11.28
C ASP A 182 -2.07 -10.85 -10.78
N ALA A 183 -1.39 -9.96 -10.05
CA ALA A 183 0.01 -10.14 -9.70
C ALA A 183 0.21 -11.26 -8.65
N ASP A 184 0.90 -12.32 -9.05
CA ASP A 184 1.35 -13.38 -8.15
C ASP A 184 2.65 -12.96 -7.45
N PHE A 185 2.54 -12.47 -6.21
CA PHE A 185 3.66 -12.24 -5.29
C PHE A 185 3.81 -13.37 -4.26
N THR A 186 3.14 -14.53 -4.46
CA THR A 186 3.25 -15.70 -3.57
C THR A 186 4.48 -16.56 -3.87
N THR A 187 5.11 -16.33 -5.02
CA THR A 187 6.37 -16.98 -5.40
C THR A 187 7.58 -16.24 -4.85
N ASP A 188 8.46 -16.97 -4.18
CA ASP A 188 9.77 -16.50 -3.70
C ASP A 188 10.72 -16.15 -4.87
N LEU A 189 10.53 -14.95 -5.42
CA LEU A 189 11.38 -14.31 -6.43
C LEU A 189 12.79 -14.04 -5.88
N PHE A 190 12.92 -13.91 -4.56
CA PHE A 190 14.15 -13.60 -3.85
C PHE A 190 15.15 -14.77 -3.85
N THR A 191 14.72 -15.98 -3.48
CA THR A 191 15.53 -17.21 -3.58
C THR A 191 16.01 -17.43 -5.01
N LEU A 192 15.18 -17.09 -6.01
CA LEU A 192 15.59 -17.12 -7.41
C LEU A 192 16.66 -16.06 -7.73
N MET A 193 16.51 -14.82 -7.25
CA MET A 193 17.50 -13.75 -7.47
C MET A 193 18.84 -14.03 -6.78
N GLN A 194 18.85 -14.68 -5.60
CA GLN A 194 20.09 -15.13 -4.96
C GLN A 194 20.89 -16.17 -5.77
N LEU A 195 20.28 -16.87 -6.74
CA LEU A 195 20.98 -17.78 -7.64
C LEU A 195 21.68 -17.07 -8.80
N VAL A 196 21.44 -15.76 -8.99
CA VAL A 196 22.03 -14.99 -10.08
C VAL A 196 23.39 -14.44 -9.66
N PRO A 197 24.49 -14.76 -10.37
CA PRO A 197 25.81 -14.30 -9.99
C PRO A 197 25.97 -12.80 -10.23
N GLN A 198 26.49 -12.11 -9.22
CA GLN A 198 27.01 -10.74 -9.31
C GLN A 198 27.98 -10.62 -10.50
N LEU A 199 27.80 -9.59 -11.32
CA LEU A 199 28.59 -9.32 -12.51
C LEU A 199 29.92 -8.64 -12.16
N PRO A 200 31.00 -8.87 -12.93
CA PRO A 200 32.21 -8.06 -12.80
C PRO A 200 31.94 -6.60 -13.19
N PRO A 201 32.53 -5.61 -12.49
CA PRO A 201 32.39 -4.18 -12.81
C PRO A 201 33.11 -3.87 -14.13
N LEU A 202 32.36 -3.92 -15.23
CA LEU A 202 32.86 -3.72 -16.61
C LEU A 202 32.18 -2.56 -17.34
N ASN A 203 30.99 -2.16 -16.88
CA ASN A 203 30.12 -1.12 -17.44
C ASN A 203 29.06 -0.72 -16.40
N ASP A 204 28.49 0.48 -16.56
CA ASP A 204 27.55 1.06 -15.60
C ASP A 204 26.31 0.17 -15.38
N ALA A 205 25.78 -0.44 -16.44
CA ALA A 205 24.66 -1.38 -16.36
C ALA A 205 24.97 -2.64 -15.54
N GLY A 206 26.24 -3.05 -15.47
CA GLY A 206 26.68 -4.16 -14.62
C GLY A 206 26.64 -3.81 -13.14
N ASP A 207 27.12 -2.60 -12.78
CA ASP A 207 27.12 -2.11 -11.41
C ASP A 207 25.69 -1.75 -10.93
N ALA A 208 24.86 -1.19 -11.81
CA ALA A 208 23.43 -0.99 -11.57
C ALA A 208 22.69 -2.32 -11.33
N PHE A 209 23.02 -3.37 -12.08
CA PHE A 209 22.43 -4.70 -11.86
C PHE A 209 22.89 -5.36 -10.55
N ASN A 210 24.17 -5.21 -10.21
CA ASN A 210 24.72 -5.70 -8.94
C ASN A 210 23.98 -5.09 -7.74
N LYS A 211 23.73 -3.77 -7.79
CA LYS A 211 22.92 -3.03 -6.83
C LYS A 211 21.45 -3.46 -6.81
N PHE A 212 20.85 -3.71 -7.99
CA PHE A 212 19.49 -4.25 -8.10
C PHE A 212 19.37 -5.62 -7.42
N LEU A 213 20.34 -6.53 -7.64
CA LEU A 213 20.40 -7.83 -6.95
C LEU A 213 20.59 -7.66 -5.42
N GLU A 214 21.46 -6.75 -4.98
CA GLU A 214 21.70 -6.46 -3.55
C GLU A 214 20.41 -5.99 -2.86
N ARG A 215 19.71 -5.01 -3.43
CA ARG A 215 18.49 -4.41 -2.85
C ARG A 215 17.35 -5.42 -2.77
N PHE A 216 17.11 -6.18 -3.84
CA PHE A 216 16.15 -7.29 -3.81
C PHE A 216 16.56 -8.42 -2.86
N SER A 217 17.86 -8.60 -2.57
CA SER A 217 18.32 -9.58 -1.58
C SER A 217 18.06 -9.18 -0.12
N VAL A 218 17.75 -7.90 0.14
CA VAL A 218 17.35 -7.39 1.46
C VAL A 218 15.83 -7.30 1.58
N VAL A 219 15.14 -6.82 0.54
CA VAL A 219 13.66 -6.71 0.51
C VAL A 219 12.98 -8.09 0.42
N GLY A 220 13.67 -9.08 -0.13
CA GLY A 220 13.11 -10.37 -0.54
C GLY A 220 12.48 -11.28 0.53
N PRO A 221 13.13 -11.54 1.69
CA PRO A 221 12.65 -12.52 2.65
C PRO A 221 11.25 -12.24 3.19
N ASP A 222 10.96 -10.97 3.49
CA ASP A 222 9.77 -10.54 4.24
C ASP A 222 8.64 -10.03 3.35
N SER A 223 8.76 -10.16 2.01
CA SER A 223 7.82 -9.58 1.03
C SER A 223 7.09 -10.60 0.13
N SER A 224 7.05 -11.87 0.57
CA SER A 224 6.24 -12.91 -0.06
C SER A 224 4.79 -12.83 0.41
N MET A 225 3.85 -12.64 -0.52
CA MET A 225 2.42 -12.52 -0.22
C MET A 225 1.75 -13.88 0.03
N LEU A 226 0.73 -13.88 0.89
CA LEU A 226 -0.07 -15.10 1.18
C LEU A 226 -1.12 -15.41 0.10
N THR A 227 -1.39 -14.46 -0.79
CA THR A 227 -2.43 -14.51 -1.83
C THR A 227 -1.97 -13.86 -3.13
N VAL A 228 -2.53 -14.30 -4.26
CA VAL A 228 -2.39 -13.61 -5.55
C VAL A 228 -3.26 -12.35 -5.55
N GLY A 229 -2.76 -11.25 -6.11
CA GLY A 229 -3.45 -9.97 -6.22
C GLY A 229 -3.21 -8.98 -5.08
N THR A 230 -2.78 -9.46 -3.90
CA THR A 230 -2.26 -8.61 -2.82
C THR A 230 -0.83 -8.17 -3.12
N ASN A 231 -0.47 -6.93 -2.76
CA ASN A 231 0.77 -6.29 -3.18
C ASN A 231 1.72 -5.96 -1.99
N PRO A 232 3.01 -6.33 -2.06
CA PRO A 232 4.00 -6.08 -1.00
C PRO A 232 4.62 -4.66 -1.02
N ALA A 233 4.13 -3.72 -1.85
CA ALA A 233 4.75 -2.40 -1.99
C ALA A 233 4.87 -1.59 -0.68
N VAL A 234 4.05 -1.87 0.33
CA VAL A 234 4.22 -1.29 1.68
C VAL A 234 5.47 -1.89 2.34
N GLU A 235 5.55 -3.22 2.47
CA GLU A 235 6.72 -3.94 3.01
C GLU A 235 8.02 -3.54 2.30
N TYR A 236 8.01 -3.43 0.97
CA TYR A 236 9.12 -2.91 0.18
C TYR A 236 9.61 -1.55 0.70
N ALA A 237 8.70 -0.60 0.92
CA ALA A 237 9.04 0.72 1.44
C ALA A 237 9.55 0.65 2.89
N LEU A 238 8.97 -0.20 3.75
CA LEU A 238 9.40 -0.38 5.15
C LEU A 238 10.84 -0.88 5.25
N ILE A 239 11.17 -1.93 4.48
CA ILE A 239 12.50 -2.56 4.47
C ILE A 239 13.54 -1.66 3.81
N LEU A 240 13.18 -0.95 2.73
CA LEU A 240 14.08 0.01 2.12
C LEU A 240 14.35 1.20 3.06
N VAL A 241 13.33 1.72 3.76
CA VAL A 241 13.48 2.81 4.74
C VAL A 241 14.33 2.39 5.95
N SER A 242 14.18 1.18 6.48
CA SER A 242 14.96 0.74 7.65
C SER A 242 16.47 0.64 7.37
N HIS A 243 16.88 0.51 6.10
CA HIS A 243 18.28 0.53 5.65
C HIS A 243 18.79 1.92 5.19
N ARG A 244 18.01 2.99 5.36
CA ARG A 244 18.34 4.34 4.85
C ARG A 244 18.64 5.33 5.97
N ASN A 245 19.76 6.06 5.85
CA ASN A 245 19.97 7.25 6.65
C ASN A 245 18.93 8.32 6.27
N PRO A 246 18.10 8.88 7.18
CA PRO A 246 17.04 9.81 6.80
C PRO A 246 17.58 11.08 6.15
N TYR A 247 18.66 11.64 6.69
CA TYR A 247 19.23 12.92 6.25
C TYR A 247 19.95 12.86 4.90
N THR A 248 20.68 11.77 4.62
CA THR A 248 21.49 11.63 3.40
C THR A 248 20.85 10.74 2.34
N LEU A 249 19.95 9.84 2.73
CA LEU A 249 19.46 8.66 2.00
C LEU A 249 20.55 7.62 1.65
N GLU A 250 21.75 7.75 2.24
CA GLU A 250 22.83 6.78 2.12
C GLU A 250 22.38 5.40 2.63
N TRP A 251 22.78 4.35 1.90
CA TRP A 251 22.45 2.96 2.23
C TRP A 251 23.28 2.44 3.40
N SER A 252 22.70 1.53 4.18
CA SER A 252 23.43 0.69 5.13
C SER A 252 23.21 -0.79 4.81
N GLU A 253 24.29 -1.58 4.83
CA GLU A 253 24.23 -3.03 4.59
C GLU A 253 23.42 -3.77 5.69
N GLU A 254 23.44 -3.23 6.90
CA GLU A 254 22.67 -3.70 8.07
C GLU A 254 21.48 -2.74 8.32
N PRO A 255 20.33 -3.23 8.84
CA PRO A 255 19.21 -2.36 9.14
C PRO A 255 19.57 -1.37 10.26
N LEU A 256 19.25 -0.09 10.04
CA LEU A 256 19.38 0.99 11.04
C LEU A 256 18.22 0.97 12.05
N GLN A 257 17.12 0.31 11.71
CA GLN A 257 15.95 0.08 12.56
C GLN A 257 15.50 -1.39 12.44
N GLU A 258 15.28 -2.05 13.57
CA GLU A 258 14.69 -3.39 13.61
C GLU A 258 13.19 -3.32 13.22
N LEU A 259 12.78 -4.13 12.26
CA LEU A 259 11.38 -4.32 11.89
C LEU A 259 10.71 -5.42 12.75
N PRO A 260 9.37 -5.43 12.89
CA PRO A 260 8.67 -6.53 13.53
C PRO A 260 8.95 -7.88 12.82
N PRO A 261 9.13 -8.99 13.55
CA PRO A 261 9.15 -10.31 12.93
C PRO A 261 7.76 -10.66 12.37
N ASP A 262 7.73 -11.44 11.29
CA ASP A 262 6.50 -11.81 10.57
C ASP A 262 5.68 -10.59 10.09
N LEU A 263 6.36 -9.50 9.70
CA LEU A 263 5.77 -8.27 9.17
C LEU A 263 5.05 -8.52 7.84
N HIS A 264 3.73 -8.59 7.89
CA HIS A 264 2.88 -8.68 6.70
C HIS A 264 1.84 -7.56 6.66
N VAL A 265 1.89 -6.76 5.59
CA VAL A 265 1.06 -5.56 5.37
C VAL A 265 0.57 -5.55 3.91
N PRO A 266 -0.34 -6.48 3.54
CA PRO A 266 -0.83 -6.60 2.17
C PRO A 266 -1.65 -5.38 1.75
N ALA A 267 -1.30 -4.79 0.60
CA ALA A 267 -2.01 -3.64 0.03
C ALA A 267 -2.72 -3.99 -1.28
N ASP A 268 -3.88 -3.38 -1.52
CA ASP A 268 -4.47 -3.20 -2.86
C ASP A 268 -4.04 -1.83 -3.44
N PRO A 269 -3.38 -1.77 -4.61
CA PRO A 269 -2.99 -0.50 -5.23
C PRO A 269 -4.23 0.24 -5.76
N PRO A 270 -4.65 1.39 -5.18
CA PRO A 270 -5.90 2.04 -5.57
C PRO A 270 -5.82 2.61 -7.00
N PRO A 271 -6.94 2.63 -7.74
CA PRO A 271 -6.96 3.18 -9.09
C PRO A 271 -6.74 4.70 -9.07
N TRP A 272 -5.84 5.17 -9.94
CA TRP A 272 -5.35 6.55 -9.96
C TRP A 272 -6.41 7.58 -10.36
N TRP A 273 -7.52 7.19 -11.01
CA TRP A 273 -8.64 8.12 -11.27
C TRP A 273 -9.30 8.69 -10.00
N ARG A 274 -8.96 8.16 -8.82
CA ARG A 274 -9.35 8.71 -7.51
C ARG A 274 -8.43 9.86 -7.05
N ALA A 275 -7.24 10.02 -7.62
CA ALA A 275 -6.18 10.89 -7.09
C ALA A 275 -6.64 12.35 -6.93
N LYS A 276 -7.28 12.94 -7.95
CA LYS A 276 -7.78 14.32 -7.92
C LYS A 276 -8.79 14.62 -6.79
N LYS A 277 -9.37 13.58 -6.19
CA LYS A 277 -10.37 13.65 -5.11
C LYS A 277 -9.78 13.36 -3.72
N LYS A 278 -8.54 12.82 -3.62
CA LYS A 278 -7.95 12.35 -2.35
C LYS A 278 -7.06 13.41 -1.67
N ALA A 279 -7.18 13.49 -0.35
CA ALA A 279 -6.29 14.19 0.59
C ALA A 279 -5.14 13.32 1.12
N SER A 280 -5.10 12.05 0.72
CA SER A 280 -4.04 11.11 1.08
C SER A 280 -3.91 9.98 0.06
N HIS A 281 -2.69 9.55 -0.27
CA HIS A 281 -2.48 8.41 -1.18
C HIS A 281 -2.73 7.05 -0.52
N PHE A 282 -2.20 6.79 0.68
CA PHE A 282 -2.40 5.51 1.38
C PHE A 282 -3.83 5.32 1.89
N ALA A 283 -4.21 4.05 2.14
CA ALA A 283 -5.54 3.71 2.64
C ALA A 283 -5.79 4.16 4.09
N ASN A 284 -4.75 4.15 4.93
CA ASN A 284 -4.81 4.58 6.34
C ASN A 284 -4.79 6.12 6.52
N GLY A 285 -4.71 6.89 5.43
CA GLY A 285 -4.70 8.35 5.50
C GLY A 285 -3.37 9.00 5.92
N MET A 286 -2.27 8.22 5.96
CA MET A 286 -1.02 8.70 6.58
C MET A 286 -0.21 9.69 5.76
N SER A 287 -0.22 9.61 4.43
CA SER A 287 0.48 10.58 3.57
C SER A 287 -0.40 11.81 3.36
N ARG A 288 0.03 13.02 3.73
CA ARG A 288 -0.78 14.24 3.66
C ARG A 288 0.00 15.40 3.03
N GLY A 289 -0.71 16.47 2.67
CA GLY A 289 -0.10 17.64 2.02
C GLY A 289 0.26 17.38 0.55
N ASP A 290 1.45 17.79 0.12
CA ASP A 290 2.03 17.38 -1.16
C ASP A 290 2.45 15.90 -1.06
N HIS A 291 1.96 15.03 -1.95
CA HIS A 291 2.20 13.59 -1.84
C HIS A 291 3.50 13.10 -2.52
N ARG A 292 4.27 13.95 -3.22
CA ARG A 292 5.39 13.49 -4.06
C ARG A 292 6.47 12.76 -3.28
N GLY A 293 6.75 13.18 -2.03
CA GLY A 293 7.73 12.55 -1.16
C GLY A 293 7.40 11.08 -0.82
N THR A 294 6.12 10.71 -0.70
CA THR A 294 5.73 9.30 -0.55
C THR A 294 5.58 8.57 -1.88
N MET A 295 5.15 9.24 -2.95
CA MET A 295 5.11 8.65 -4.30
C MET A 295 6.47 8.15 -4.76
N ILE A 296 7.53 8.94 -4.53
CA ILE A 296 8.88 8.57 -4.95
C ILE A 296 9.57 7.57 -3.99
N LEU A 297 8.90 7.04 -2.96
CA LEU A 297 9.49 5.96 -2.15
C LEU A 297 9.79 4.71 -2.99
N ALA A 298 9.11 4.50 -4.12
CA ALA A 298 9.47 3.48 -5.10
C ALA A 298 10.89 3.66 -5.67
N SER A 299 11.42 4.89 -5.72
CA SER A 299 12.79 5.17 -6.13
C SER A 299 13.82 4.67 -5.12
N SER A 300 13.47 4.58 -3.83
CA SER A 300 14.40 4.24 -2.73
C SER A 300 15.04 2.85 -2.85
N LEU A 301 14.50 2.00 -3.73
CA LEU A 301 15.14 0.77 -4.21
C LEU A 301 16.54 1.07 -4.76
N CYS A 302 16.68 2.10 -5.59
CA CYS A 302 17.91 2.45 -6.28
C CYS A 302 18.49 3.79 -5.82
N THR A 303 17.68 4.74 -5.35
CA THR A 303 18.13 6.05 -4.90
C THR A 303 18.96 5.96 -3.61
N ASP A 304 20.23 6.36 -3.67
CA ASP A 304 21.14 6.37 -2.51
C ASP A 304 21.50 7.77 -2.01
N SER A 305 20.84 8.84 -2.53
CA SER A 305 21.10 10.20 -2.05
C SER A 305 19.89 11.13 -2.09
N ALA A 306 19.81 12.06 -1.13
CA ALA A 306 18.84 13.15 -1.13
C ALA A 306 18.99 14.08 -2.36
N ALA A 307 20.18 14.16 -2.97
CA ALA A 307 20.41 14.93 -4.19
C ALA A 307 19.82 14.26 -5.44
N GLU A 308 19.81 12.93 -5.50
CA GLU A 308 19.12 12.12 -6.53
C GLU A 308 17.60 12.18 -6.31
N ALA A 309 17.13 11.92 -5.08
CA ALA A 309 15.71 12.04 -4.72
C ALA A 309 15.13 13.44 -5.06
N SER A 310 15.87 14.51 -4.79
CA SER A 310 15.42 15.88 -5.11
C SER A 310 15.35 16.20 -6.60
N GLN A 311 16.04 15.46 -7.46
CA GLN A 311 15.85 15.57 -8.92
C GLN A 311 14.56 14.86 -9.33
N ILE A 312 14.28 13.68 -8.77
CA ILE A 312 13.06 12.90 -9.01
C ILE A 312 11.80 13.67 -8.55
N VAL A 313 11.79 14.25 -7.33
CA VAL A 313 10.67 15.10 -6.85
C VAL A 313 10.38 16.25 -7.83
N GLY A 314 11.40 16.79 -8.48
CA GLY A 314 11.32 17.93 -9.38
C GLY A 314 10.61 17.68 -10.72
N TYR A 315 10.51 16.43 -11.18
CA TYR A 315 9.64 16.05 -12.30
C TYR A 315 8.38 15.29 -11.88
N PHE A 316 8.27 14.92 -10.60
CA PHE A 316 7.03 14.34 -10.04
C PHE A 316 5.90 15.36 -9.86
N ASP A 317 6.14 16.67 -10.09
CA ASP A 317 5.07 17.66 -10.33
C ASP A 317 4.20 17.25 -11.53
N ASP A 318 4.84 16.89 -12.65
CA ASP A 318 4.18 16.43 -13.87
C ASP A 318 3.51 15.07 -13.65
N VAL A 319 4.14 14.16 -12.88
CA VAL A 319 3.56 12.85 -12.52
C VAL A 319 2.30 13.00 -11.65
N GLN A 320 2.28 13.92 -10.67
CA GLN A 320 1.06 14.22 -9.91
C GLN A 320 -0.04 14.78 -10.82
N ALA A 321 0.31 15.70 -11.73
CA ALA A 321 -0.62 16.23 -12.72
C ALA A 321 -1.17 15.14 -13.66
N TYR A 322 -0.36 14.14 -14.04
CA TYR A 322 -0.84 12.98 -14.79
C TYR A 322 -1.85 12.16 -13.97
N LEU A 323 -1.51 11.77 -12.73
CA LEU A 323 -2.42 11.00 -11.87
C LEU A 323 -3.77 11.70 -11.67
N GLU A 324 -3.77 13.03 -11.47
CA GLU A 324 -4.99 13.81 -11.30
C GLU A 324 -5.76 14.05 -12.61
N SER A 325 -5.17 13.80 -13.78
CA SER A 325 -5.84 13.91 -15.09
C SER A 325 -6.60 12.63 -15.51
N ILE A 326 -6.42 11.52 -14.80
CA ILE A 326 -7.04 10.24 -15.17
C ILE A 326 -8.53 10.26 -14.79
N GLU A 327 -9.40 10.16 -15.78
CA GLU A 327 -10.85 10.08 -15.57
C GLU A 327 -11.33 8.63 -15.36
N PRO A 328 -12.39 8.41 -14.55
CA PRO A 328 -12.91 7.07 -14.29
C PRO A 328 -13.62 6.46 -15.52
N PRO A 329 -13.43 5.17 -15.80
CA PRO A 329 -14.08 4.52 -16.94
C PRO A 329 -15.60 4.36 -16.73
N ASN A 330 -16.36 4.75 -17.77
CA ASN A 330 -17.81 4.57 -17.84
C ASN A 330 -18.20 3.08 -17.79
N TYR A 331 -19.30 2.76 -17.10
CA TYR A 331 -19.83 1.40 -17.05
C TYR A 331 -20.28 0.93 -18.46
N PRO A 332 -19.76 -0.19 -19.01
CA PRO A 332 -19.91 -0.53 -20.42
C PRO A 332 -21.17 -1.35 -20.74
N LEU A 333 -21.98 -1.70 -19.74
CA LEU A 333 -23.19 -2.51 -19.90
C LEU A 333 -24.46 -1.68 -19.62
N PRO A 334 -25.65 -2.09 -20.11
CA PRO A 334 -26.89 -1.38 -19.83
C PRO A 334 -27.21 -1.32 -18.33
N VAL A 335 -27.60 -0.12 -17.87
CA VAL A 335 -28.09 0.13 -16.50
C VAL A 335 -29.62 0.03 -16.47
N ASP A 336 -30.19 -0.45 -15.37
CA ASP A 336 -31.62 -0.29 -15.07
C ASP A 336 -31.79 1.02 -14.29
N GLU A 337 -32.15 2.10 -15.01
CA GLU A 337 -32.25 3.45 -14.46
C GLU A 337 -33.24 3.57 -13.29
N ALA A 338 -34.27 2.70 -13.24
CA ALA A 338 -35.22 2.72 -12.13
C ALA A 338 -34.61 2.13 -10.86
N LEU A 339 -33.90 1.00 -10.99
CA LEU A 339 -33.16 0.39 -9.88
C LEU A 339 -31.95 1.24 -9.46
N ALA A 340 -31.30 1.93 -10.40
CA ALA A 340 -30.23 2.88 -10.11
C ALA A 340 -30.73 4.08 -9.29
N ALA A 341 -31.91 4.62 -9.63
CA ALA A 341 -32.55 5.69 -8.85
C ALA A 341 -32.98 5.23 -7.44
N GLU A 342 -33.47 4.00 -7.29
CA GLU A 342 -33.71 3.39 -5.95
C GLU A 342 -32.39 3.24 -5.16
N GLY A 343 -31.29 2.86 -5.84
CA GLY A 343 -29.96 2.78 -5.26
C GLY A 343 -29.36 4.14 -4.85
N ALA A 344 -29.57 5.19 -5.64
CA ALA A 344 -29.10 6.54 -5.35
C ALA A 344 -29.71 7.08 -4.04
N ALA A 345 -31.02 6.93 -3.85
CA ALA A 345 -31.69 7.32 -2.61
C ALA A 345 -31.15 6.57 -1.38
N LEU A 346 -30.74 5.30 -1.52
CA LEU A 346 -30.07 4.56 -0.44
C LEU A 346 -28.62 5.04 -0.21
N PHE A 347 -27.92 5.41 -1.28
CA PHE A 347 -26.55 5.91 -1.23
C PHE A 347 -26.46 7.26 -0.49
N GLU A 348 -27.33 8.21 -0.84
CA GLU A 348 -27.49 9.51 -0.17
C GLU A 348 -27.71 9.35 1.36
N CYS A 349 -28.50 8.34 1.74
CA CYS A 349 -28.89 8.10 3.13
C CYS A 349 -27.90 7.30 3.98
N HIS A 350 -26.99 6.53 3.36
CA HIS A 350 -26.18 5.54 4.09
C HIS A 350 -24.69 5.56 3.74
N CYS A 351 -24.28 6.21 2.65
CA CYS A 351 -22.91 6.13 2.13
C CYS A 351 -22.27 7.49 1.85
N GLN A 352 -23.04 8.47 1.35
CA GLN A 352 -22.56 9.80 0.95
C GLN A 352 -21.72 10.50 2.04
N GLY A 353 -22.14 10.44 3.31
CA GLY A 353 -21.41 11.11 4.41
C GLY A 353 -19.98 10.60 4.63
N CYS A 354 -19.64 9.39 4.16
CA CYS A 354 -18.27 8.87 4.15
C CYS A 354 -17.61 9.03 2.78
N HIS A 355 -18.33 8.67 1.71
CA HIS A 355 -17.79 8.49 0.35
C HIS A 355 -17.94 9.70 -0.58
N GLY A 356 -18.59 10.77 -0.14
CA GLY A 356 -18.83 11.98 -0.93
C GLY A 356 -20.11 11.94 -1.77
N SER A 357 -20.44 13.09 -2.38
CA SER A 357 -21.45 13.22 -3.43
C SER A 357 -20.86 12.98 -4.83
N TYR A 358 -21.73 12.72 -5.81
CA TYR A 358 -21.37 12.47 -7.21
C TYR A 358 -22.42 13.15 -8.09
N ASP A 359 -22.00 13.83 -9.15
CA ASP A 359 -22.90 14.48 -10.12
C ASP A 359 -22.30 14.35 -11.52
N THR A 360 -23.04 13.71 -12.42
CA THR A 360 -22.60 13.43 -13.79
C THR A 360 -22.78 14.60 -14.75
N ASP A 361 -23.59 15.60 -14.39
CA ASP A 361 -23.87 16.79 -15.20
C ASP A 361 -23.05 18.01 -14.72
N ASP A 362 -22.69 18.09 -13.43
CA ASP A 362 -21.85 19.15 -12.85
C ASP A 362 -20.74 18.60 -11.91
N PRO A 363 -19.58 18.15 -12.45
CA PRO A 363 -18.48 17.61 -11.66
C PRO A 363 -17.86 18.58 -10.63
N GLU A 364 -18.11 19.89 -10.74
CA GLU A 364 -17.67 20.89 -9.76
C GLU A 364 -18.58 20.91 -8.51
N ALA A 365 -19.70 20.17 -8.52
CA ALA A 365 -20.62 20.00 -7.39
C ALA A 365 -20.35 18.71 -6.58
N GLU A 366 -19.33 17.92 -6.94
CA GLU A 366 -18.94 16.72 -6.21
C GLU A 366 -18.09 17.07 -4.97
N GLU A 367 -18.55 16.66 -3.78
CA GLU A 367 -17.86 16.91 -2.51
C GLU A 367 -17.25 15.62 -1.96
N TYR A 368 -15.93 15.58 -1.78
CA TYR A 368 -15.22 14.44 -1.19
C TYR A 368 -14.71 14.77 0.22
N PRO A 369 -15.38 14.27 1.28
CA PRO A 369 -15.06 14.66 2.65
C PRO A 369 -13.73 14.07 3.15
N ASN A 370 -13.09 13.17 2.38
CA ASN A 370 -11.82 12.52 2.73
C ASN A 370 -11.84 11.95 4.15
N MET A 371 -12.92 11.20 4.44
CA MET A 371 -13.28 10.80 5.78
C MET A 371 -12.46 9.60 6.23
N LEU A 372 -11.51 9.82 7.14
CA LEU A 372 -10.84 8.78 7.92
C LEU A 372 -11.85 8.21 8.92
N ILE A 373 -12.17 6.93 8.81
CA ILE A 373 -13.09 6.22 9.71
C ILE A 373 -12.26 5.35 10.68
N PRO A 374 -12.50 5.44 12.01
CA PRO A 374 -11.73 4.68 12.99
C PRO A 374 -12.01 3.16 12.89
N LEU A 375 -11.03 2.35 13.30
CA LEU A 375 -11.05 0.90 13.12
C LEU A 375 -12.30 0.22 13.72
N GLU A 376 -12.79 0.66 14.88
CA GLU A 376 -13.99 0.10 15.53
C GLU A 376 -15.31 0.44 14.83
N VAL A 377 -15.30 1.37 13.86
CA VAL A 377 -16.46 1.73 13.05
C VAL A 377 -16.42 1.09 11.67
N ILE A 378 -15.25 1.04 11.01
CA ILE A 378 -15.12 0.44 9.67
C ILE A 378 -15.05 -1.11 9.72
N GLY A 379 -14.45 -1.69 10.75
CA GLY A 379 -14.46 -3.15 10.98
C GLY A 379 -13.70 -4.01 9.96
N THR A 380 -12.97 -3.40 9.02
CA THR A 380 -12.02 -4.09 8.14
C THR A 380 -10.76 -4.52 8.90
N ASP A 381 -9.89 -5.31 8.26
CA ASP A 381 -8.64 -5.78 8.85
C ASP A 381 -7.80 -4.62 9.46
N PRO A 382 -7.36 -4.71 10.73
CA PRO A 382 -6.70 -3.59 11.39
C PRO A 382 -5.18 -3.51 11.13
N VAL A 383 -4.55 -4.53 10.54
CA VAL A 383 -3.08 -4.72 10.63
C VAL A 383 -2.29 -3.54 10.07
N PHE A 384 -2.64 -3.01 8.89
CA PHE A 384 -1.90 -1.87 8.33
C PHE A 384 -2.01 -0.61 9.21
N ALA A 385 -3.22 -0.19 9.56
CA ALA A 385 -3.42 1.02 10.38
C ALA A 385 -2.87 0.86 11.82
N ALA A 386 -3.04 -0.32 12.44
CA ALA A 386 -2.57 -0.58 13.80
C ALA A 386 -1.04 -0.70 13.88
N ASN A 387 -0.39 -1.33 12.89
CA ASN A 387 1.07 -1.39 12.86
C ASN A 387 1.67 -0.01 12.55
N ALA A 388 1.10 0.75 11.61
CA ALA A 388 1.54 2.11 11.28
C ALA A 388 1.57 3.04 12.51
N ALA A 389 0.52 3.03 13.33
CA ALA A 389 0.42 3.79 14.58
C ALA A 389 1.11 3.12 15.80
N GLY A 390 1.70 1.94 15.60
CA GLY A 390 2.26 1.09 16.65
C GLY A 390 3.73 0.81 16.42
N ASP A 391 4.07 -0.45 16.16
CA ASP A 391 5.47 -0.89 16.03
C ASP A 391 6.21 -0.26 14.82
N LEU A 392 5.48 0.26 13.83
CA LEU A 392 6.02 1.00 12.70
C LEU A 392 5.97 2.53 12.87
N ASN A 393 5.58 3.06 14.04
CA ASN A 393 5.44 4.52 14.23
C ASN A 393 6.77 5.28 14.08
N TYR A 394 7.91 4.58 14.20
CA TYR A 394 9.23 5.12 13.88
C TYR A 394 9.32 5.68 12.45
N LEU A 395 8.49 5.20 11.52
CA LEU A 395 8.44 5.69 10.14
C LEU A 395 8.12 7.17 10.10
N GLN A 396 7.22 7.66 10.97
CA GLN A 396 6.89 9.08 11.01
C GLN A 396 8.10 9.89 11.49
N GLU A 397 8.76 9.48 12.57
CA GLU A 397 9.99 10.13 13.06
C GLU A 397 11.09 10.14 11.98
N TRP A 398 11.33 9.00 11.31
CA TRP A 398 12.29 8.88 10.22
C TRP A 398 11.92 9.78 9.04
N PHE A 399 10.63 9.81 8.66
CA PHE A 399 10.16 10.56 7.51
C PHE A 399 10.25 12.07 7.78
N GLU A 400 9.85 12.53 8.97
CA GLU A 400 10.01 13.91 9.45
C GLU A 400 11.48 14.36 9.52
N GLU A 401 12.42 13.49 9.91
CA GLU A 401 13.86 13.78 9.87
C GLU A 401 14.46 13.73 8.45
N SER A 402 13.79 13.06 7.50
CA SER A 402 14.33 12.78 6.17
C SER A 402 14.17 13.91 5.16
N TYR A 403 14.84 13.76 4.00
CA TYR A 403 14.54 14.58 2.83
C TYR A 403 13.04 14.54 2.44
N PHE A 404 12.37 13.39 2.55
CA PHE A 404 10.99 13.24 2.12
C PHE A 404 9.99 14.04 2.99
N GLY A 405 10.28 14.19 4.30
CA GLY A 405 9.53 15.07 5.22
C GLY A 405 9.68 16.57 4.93
N THR A 406 10.62 16.96 4.06
CA THR A 406 10.68 18.34 3.53
C THR A 406 9.69 18.59 2.38
N VAL A 407 8.99 17.55 1.93
CA VAL A 407 8.02 17.58 0.82
C VAL A 407 6.63 17.15 1.31
N THR A 408 6.53 15.98 1.94
CA THR A 408 5.26 15.33 2.31
C THR A 408 5.09 15.27 3.83
N GLU A 409 3.87 15.41 4.32
CA GLU A 409 3.53 15.17 5.73
C GLU A 409 3.20 13.68 5.91
N LEU A 410 3.72 13.06 6.98
CA LEU A 410 3.34 11.70 7.39
C LEU A 410 2.67 11.75 8.77
N ALA A 411 1.49 11.16 8.90
CA ALA A 411 0.67 11.18 10.10
C ALA A 411 0.04 9.78 10.34
N THR A 412 0.70 8.94 11.12
CA THR A 412 0.35 7.51 11.29
C THR A 412 -0.82 7.25 12.24
N ASP A 413 -0.97 8.08 13.29
CA ASP A 413 -1.94 7.87 14.37
C ASP A 413 -2.93 9.04 14.60
N ASP A 414 -2.72 10.21 13.97
CA ASP A 414 -3.56 11.40 14.13
C ASP A 414 -4.82 11.39 13.24
N PRO A 415 -6.00 11.77 13.74
CA PRO A 415 -6.38 11.85 15.16
C PRO A 415 -6.69 10.47 15.78
N PHE A 416 -6.74 9.42 14.96
CA PHE A 416 -6.83 8.02 15.37
C PHE A 416 -6.39 7.08 14.23
N PRO A 417 -5.97 5.84 14.52
CA PRO A 417 -5.79 4.79 13.50
C PRO A 417 -7.13 4.42 12.84
N GLY A 418 -7.13 4.34 11.51
CA GLY A 418 -8.33 4.08 10.72
C GLY A 418 -8.04 3.90 9.24
N TYR A 419 -9.08 3.94 8.40
CA TYR A 419 -8.94 3.97 6.94
C TYR A 419 -9.83 5.05 6.33
N VAL A 420 -9.33 5.70 5.28
CA VAL A 420 -10.05 6.73 4.53
C VAL A 420 -11.05 6.06 3.59
N ALA A 421 -12.32 6.47 3.69
CA ALA A 421 -13.36 6.06 2.75
C ALA A 421 -13.02 6.56 1.33
N PRO A 422 -12.75 5.67 0.34
CA PRO A 422 -12.33 6.09 -0.98
C PRO A 422 -13.50 6.62 -1.81
N PRO A 423 -13.25 7.50 -2.80
CA PRO A 423 -14.21 7.81 -3.85
C PRO A 423 -14.61 6.53 -4.61
N LEU A 424 -15.89 6.37 -4.93
CA LEU A 424 -16.47 5.19 -5.57
C LEU A 424 -16.57 5.33 -7.09
N ASP A 425 -15.95 6.38 -7.64
CA ASP A 425 -15.65 6.53 -9.07
C ASP A 425 -15.18 5.19 -9.67
N ALA A 426 -15.91 4.74 -10.69
CA ALA A 426 -15.73 3.47 -11.38
C ALA A 426 -15.39 2.27 -10.47
N VAL A 427 -15.97 2.18 -9.26
CA VAL A 427 -15.79 1.05 -8.32
C VAL A 427 -16.17 -0.31 -8.95
N TRP A 428 -17.03 -0.30 -9.96
CA TRP A 428 -17.38 -1.45 -10.79
C TRP A 428 -16.18 -2.10 -11.52
N ALA A 429 -15.10 -1.35 -11.74
CA ALA A 429 -13.88 -1.78 -12.44
C ALA A 429 -12.67 -1.98 -11.50
N SER A 430 -12.78 -1.65 -10.21
CA SER A 430 -11.70 -1.76 -9.22
C SER A 430 -12.01 -2.84 -8.18
N ALA A 431 -12.18 -4.08 -8.64
CA ALA A 431 -12.23 -5.27 -7.79
C ALA A 431 -10.84 -5.96 -7.81
N PRO A 432 -10.39 -6.63 -6.73
CA PRO A 432 -11.07 -6.83 -5.45
C PRO A 432 -11.16 -5.54 -4.60
N TYR A 433 -11.85 -5.62 -3.46
CA TYR A 433 -12.17 -4.47 -2.62
C TYR A 433 -11.47 -4.46 -1.25
N PHE A 434 -11.57 -3.30 -0.57
CA PHE A 434 -10.85 -2.92 0.65
C PHE A 434 -9.33 -2.75 0.47
N HIS A 435 -8.68 -2.17 1.49
CA HIS A 435 -7.26 -1.77 1.44
C HIS A 435 -6.27 -2.92 1.18
N ASN A 436 -6.73 -4.17 1.26
CA ASN A 436 -5.96 -5.40 1.13
C ASN A 436 -6.59 -6.39 0.12
N GLY A 437 -7.51 -5.93 -0.76
CA GLY A 437 -8.05 -6.74 -1.86
C GLY A 437 -8.75 -8.03 -1.43
N SER A 438 -9.50 -8.01 -0.32
CA SER A 438 -10.01 -9.20 0.36
C SER A 438 -11.45 -9.61 0.03
N VAL A 439 -12.14 -8.87 -0.85
CA VAL A 439 -13.56 -9.08 -1.24
C VAL A 439 -13.77 -8.98 -2.75
#